data_AF-A0A5B7X516-F1
#
_entry.id   AF-A0A5B7X516-F1
#
_cell.length_a   1.000
_cell.length_b   1.000
_cell.length_c   1.000
_cell.angle_alpha   90.00
_cell.angle_beta   90.00
_cell.angle_gamma   90.00
#
_symmetry.space_group_name_H-M   'P 1'
#
loop_
_entity.id
_entity.type
_entity.pdbx_description
1 polymer ?
#
loop_
_entity_poly.entity_id
_entity_poly.type
_entity_poly.pdbx_seq_one_letter_code
_entity_poly.pdbx_strand_id
1 'polypeptide(L)' 'MIVERKDNEILVRFSAGTKASKIQSILDYLRYEELTSKSEATEKDIEALTNKSKSDRWEKIRKEVGLD' A
#
# COMPACT_ATOMS: atom_id res chain seq x y z
N MET A 1 -16.48 -20.65 1.16
CA MET A 1 -15.34 -19.89 1.70
C MET A 1 -15.04 -20.49 3.05
N ILE A 2 -13.83 -21.00 3.27
CA ILE A 2 -13.42 -21.60 4.54
C ILE A 2 -12.27 -20.75 5.07
N VAL A 3 -12.40 -20.28 6.30
CA VAL A 3 -11.34 -19.55 7.01
C VAL A 3 -10.95 -20.41 8.20
N GLU A 4 -9.71 -20.88 8.18
CA GLU A 4 -9.14 -21.71 9.24
C GLU A 4 -7.94 -21.00 9.84
N ARG A 5 -7.82 -21.03 11.17
CA ARG A 5 -6.61 -20.61 11.85
C ARG A 5 -5.74 -21.85 12.05
N LYS A 6 -4.53 -21.83 11.52
CA LYS A 6 -3.58 -22.93 11.65
C LYS A 6 -2.28 -22.37 12.23
N ASP A 7 -2.03 -22.69 13.50
CA ASP A 7 -0.90 -22.17 14.26
C ASP A 7 -0.83 -20.62 14.21
N ASN A 8 0.17 -20.07 13.54
CA ASN A 8 0.40 -18.63 13.36
C ASN A 8 -0.14 -18.08 12.02
N GLU A 9 -0.87 -18.88 11.25
CA GLU A 9 -1.35 -18.51 9.91
C GLU A 9 -2.88 -18.58 9.80
N ILE A 10 -3.42 -17.81 8.85
CA ILE A 10 -4.84 -17.85 8.49
C ILE A 10 -4.95 -18.41 7.07
N LEU A 11 -5.56 -19.59 6.94
CA LEU A 11 -5.83 -20.23 5.66
C LEU A 11 -7.22 -19.85 5.15
N VAL A 12 -7.27 -19.09 4.05
CA VAL A 12 -8.51 -18.68 3.40
C VAL A 12 -8.68 -19.45 2.09
N ARG A 13 -9.74 -20.24 1.97
CA ARG A 13 -10.09 -21.01 0.76
C ARG A 13 -11.37 -20.47 0.14
N PHE A 14 -11.35 -20.22 -1.17
CA PHE A 14 -12.49 -19.77 -1.96
C PHE A 14 -12.62 -20.60 -3.24
N SER A 15 -13.82 -20.62 -3.82
CA SER A 15 -14.08 -21.32 -5.08
C SER A 15 -13.45 -20.57 -6.24
N ALA A 16 -12.90 -21.29 -7.22
CA ALA A 16 -12.22 -20.73 -8.39
C ALA A 16 -13.14 -19.86 -9.29
N GLY A 17 -14.46 -19.92 -9.11
CA GLY A 17 -15.44 -19.14 -9.89
C GLY A 17 -15.56 -17.66 -9.48
N THR A 18 -14.88 -17.23 -8.41
CA THR A 18 -14.96 -15.85 -7.92
C THR A 18 -13.95 -14.96 -8.66
N LYS A 19 -14.37 -13.78 -9.16
CA LYS A 19 -13.53 -12.84 -9.93
C LYS A 19 -12.21 -12.54 -9.21
N ALA A 20 -11.10 -13.10 -9.72
CA ALA A 20 -9.77 -13.02 -9.12
C ALA A 20 -9.27 -11.59 -8.85
N SER A 21 -9.68 -10.62 -9.67
CA SER A 21 -9.28 -9.21 -9.51
C SER A 21 -9.73 -8.60 -8.18
N LYS A 22 -10.93 -8.92 -7.70
CA LYS A 22 -11.42 -8.42 -6.41
C LYS A 22 -10.69 -9.06 -5.23
N ILE A 23 -10.26 -10.31 -5.40
CA ILE A 23 -9.50 -11.03 -4.38
C ILE A 23 -8.10 -10.43 -4.26
N GLN A 24 -7.46 -10.07 -5.37
CA GLN A 24 -6.16 -9.43 -5.37
C GLN A 24 -6.15 -8.16 -4.50
N SER A 25 -7.14 -7.27 -4.66
CA SER A 25 -7.23 -6.05 -3.85
C SER A 25 -7.37 -6.32 -2.35
N ILE A 26 -8.05 -7.40 -1.96
CA ILE A 26 -8.18 -7.80 -0.55
C ILE A 26 -6.85 -8.35 -0.03
N LEU A 27 -6.15 -9.17 -0.83
CA LEU A 27 -4.83 -9.70 -0.48
C LEU A 27 -3.80 -8.59 -0.33
N ASP A 28 -3.80 -7.60 -1.23
CA ASP A 28 -2.90 -6.45 -1.18
C ASP A 28 -3.14 -5.62 0.10
N TYR A 29 -4.39 -5.44 0.52
CA TYR A 29 -4.72 -4.76 1.78
C TYR A 29 -4.26 -5.55 3.01
N LEU A 30 -4.51 -6.87 3.05
CA LEU A 30 -4.03 -7.71 4.16
C LEU A 30 -2.51 -7.67 4.26
N ARG A 31 -1.82 -7.63 3.12
CA ARG A 31 -0.36 -7.51 3.06
C ARG A 31 0.11 -6.15 3.55
N TYR A 32 -0.60 -5.07 3.19
CA TYR A 32 -0.33 -3.74 3.71
C TYR A 32 -0.43 -3.73 5.25
N GLU A 33 -1.53 -4.21 5.81
CA GLU A 33 -1.75 -4.27 7.27
C GLU A 33 -0.67 -5.10 7.98
N GLU A 34 -0.24 -6.22 7.40
CA GLU A 34 0.84 -7.03 7.95
C GLU A 34 2.17 -6.25 8.00
N LEU A 35 2.52 -5.56 6.91
CA LEU A 35 3.75 -4.77 6.80
C LEU A 35 3.71 -3.53 7.70
N THR A 36 2.55 -2.89 7.85
CA THR A 36 2.39 -1.69 8.67
C THR A 36 2.10 -2.00 10.14
N SER A 37 1.81 -3.25 10.51
CA SER A 37 1.52 -3.66 11.90
C SER A 37 2.62 -3.29 12.91
N LYS A 38 3.87 -3.14 12.44
CA LYS A 38 5.03 -2.73 13.26
C LYS A 38 5.50 -1.31 12.95
N SER A 39 4.82 -0.61 12.04
CA SER A 39 5.18 0.74 11.62
C SER A 39 4.68 1.74 12.65
N GLU A 40 5.59 2.56 13.18
CA GLU A 40 5.27 3.72 14.02
C GLU A 40 5.00 4.99 13.18
N ALA A 41 5.22 4.91 11.86
CA ALA A 41 5.02 6.05 10.96
C ALA A 41 3.54 6.44 10.93
N THR A 42 3.28 7.73 11.13
CA THR A 42 1.94 8.30 11.12
C THR A 42 1.54 8.73 9.71
N GLU A 43 0.24 8.96 9.50
CA GLU A 43 -0.27 9.54 8.25
C GLU A 43 0.42 10.87 7.89
N LYS A 44 0.77 11.67 8.90
CA LYS A 44 1.51 12.93 8.73
C LYS A 44 2.92 12.70 8.17
N ASP A 45 3.59 11.62 8.56
CA ASP A 45 4.92 11.29 8.05
C ASP A 45 4.84 10.89 6.57
N ILE A 46 3.79 10.16 6.19
CA ILE A 46 3.51 9.81 4.80
C ILE A 46 3.18 11.07 3.97
N GLU A 47 2.37 11.97 4.51
CA GLU A 47 2.03 13.24 3.87
C GLU A 47 3.28 14.12 3.68
N ALA A 48 4.12 14.25 4.71
CA ALA A 48 5.36 15.01 4.65
C ALA A 48 6.32 14.46 3.58
N LEU A 49 6.47 13.13 3.50
CA LEU A 49 7.27 12.47 2.46
C LEU A 49 6.73 12.73 1.06
N THR A 50 5.41 12.64 0.89
CA THR A 50 4.75 12.84 -0.39
C THR A 50 4.88 14.28 -0.86
N ASN A 51 4.67 15.24 0.03
CA ASN A 51 4.79 16.66 -0.25
C ASN A 51 6.24 17.02 -0.59
N LYS A 52 7.22 16.51 0.16
CA LYS A 52 8.63 16.71 -0.14
C LYS A 52 9.00 16.18 -1.53
N SER A 53 8.63 14.94 -1.84
CA SER A 53 8.90 14.32 -3.15
C SER A 53 8.27 15.10 -4.31
N LYS A 54 7.04 15.62 -4.13
CA LYS A 54 6.37 16.47 -5.11
C LYS A 54 7.10 17.81 -5.29
N SER A 55 7.49 18.46 -4.20
CA SER A 55 8.25 19.71 -4.23
C SER A 55 9.59 19.55 -4.93
N ASP A 56 10.36 18.52 -4.58
CA ASP A 56 11.66 18.20 -5.20
C ASP A 56 11.51 17.98 -6.71
N ARG A 57 10.46 17.24 -7.12
CA ARG A 57 10.14 17.02 -8.53
C ARG A 57 9.76 18.32 -9.24
N TRP A 58 9.00 19.19 -8.60
CA TRP A 58 8.57 20.46 -9.17
C TRP A 58 9.70 21.47 -9.32
N GLU A 59 10.61 21.54 -8.34
CA GLU A 59 11.84 22.34 -8.45
C GLU A 59 12.71 21.87 -9.61
N LYS A 60 12.84 20.54 -9.80
CA LYS A 60 13.56 19.99 -10.94
C LYS A 60 12.93 20.41 -12.27
N ILE A 61 11.61 20.33 -12.37
CA ILE A 61 10.88 20.73 -13.58
C ILE A 61 11.06 22.23 -13.84
N ARG A 62 10.90 23.11 -12.83
CA ARG A 62 11.08 24.56 -12.99
C ARG A 62 12.44 24.92 -13.59
N LYS A 63 13.50 24.28 -13.10
CA LYS A 63 14.87 24.43 -13.62
C LYS A 63 15.00 23.98 -15.07
N GLU A 64 14.36 22.87 -15.42
CA GLU A 64 14.38 22.34 -16.79
C GLU A 64 13.60 23.22 -17.79
N VAL A 65 12.53 23.91 -17.35
CA VAL A 65 11.73 24.79 -18.21
C VAL A 65 12.11 26.28 -18.13
N GLY A 66 13.13 26.64 -17.35
CA GLY A 66 13.62 28.02 -17.24
C GLY A 66 12.64 28.99 -16.57
N LEU A 67 11.83 28.49 -15.62
CA LEU A 67 10.88 29.27 -14.82
C LEU A 67 11.44 29.68 -13.45
N ASP A 68 12.76 29.77 -13.34
CA ASP A 68 13.52 30.04 -12.11
C ASP A 68 13.56 31.52 -11.75
#